data_AF-A0A2V6JTJ6-F1
#
_entry.id   AF-A0A2V6JTJ6-F1
#
_cell.length_a   1.000
_cell.length_b   1.000
_cell.length_c   1.000
_cell.angle_alpha   90.00
_cell.angle_beta   90.00
_cell.angle_gamma   90.00
#
_symmetry.space_group_name_H-M   'P 1'
#
loop_
_entity.id
_entity.type
_entity.pdbx_description
1 polymer ?
#
loop_
_entity_poly.entity_id
_entity_poly.type
_entity_poly.pdbx_seq_one_letter_code
_entity_poly.pdbx_strand_id
1 'polypeptide(L)'
;MTIFLGCGFAAKYREGGGNFSVPLQWMLGLQRLKLDAIWLELLPATDDVAADQRRIKNFQRQMQAHGLAGRYCLLYQKPASDTHDLEAMRCIGMSKRELLERFRGPTILLNLAYSIHPPLLLKFERRVFCDLDPSEIFYWMTKMELGQSYHHEFWTIGLNVHGGDCQLPKSALTWKTFYPLVDTKLFRPQPRPRTPKFTTVGQWYWGGAVEVAGEFPDLSKKLAFEPYLGLPSRVPEAKFELAMNISAGDPERERLQRLGWKIV
;
A
#
# COMPACT_ATOMS: atom_id res chain seq x y z
N MET A 1 10.75 23.35 2.00
CA MET A 1 11.03 21.93 1.67
C MET A 1 9.70 21.27 1.38
N THR A 2 9.59 20.62 0.23
CA THR A 2 8.38 19.88 -0.17
C THR A 2 8.54 18.41 0.21
N ILE A 3 7.53 17.81 0.83
CA ILE A 3 7.48 16.39 1.16
C ILE A 3 6.60 15.68 0.14
N PHE A 4 7.14 14.67 -0.52
CA PHE A 4 6.40 13.83 -1.44
C PHE A 4 6.13 12.48 -0.79
N LEU A 5 4.88 12.07 -0.78
CA LEU A 5 4.50 10.70 -0.45
C LEU A 5 4.37 9.92 -1.76
N GLY A 6 5.37 9.10 -2.05
CA GLY A 6 5.36 8.22 -3.22
C GLY A 6 4.52 6.98 -2.96
N CYS A 7 3.51 6.73 -3.79
CA CYS A 7 2.66 5.55 -3.70
C CYS A 7 2.28 5.10 -5.13
N GLY A 8 2.03 3.82 -5.31
CA GLY A 8 1.70 3.24 -6.61
C GLY A 8 0.72 2.08 -6.47
N PHE A 9 -0.09 2.08 -5.40
CA PHE A 9 -1.04 1.02 -5.10
C PHE A 9 -2.46 1.50 -4.79
N ALA A 10 -2.66 2.79 -4.48
CA ALA A 10 -3.96 3.30 -4.06
C ALA A 10 -4.93 3.51 -5.22
N ALA A 11 -4.46 4.08 -6.34
CA ALA A 11 -5.29 4.30 -7.53
C ALA A 11 -5.50 3.00 -8.33
N LYS A 12 -4.48 2.14 -8.40
CA LYS A 12 -4.53 0.90 -9.19
C LYS A 12 -5.41 -0.17 -8.54
N TYR A 13 -5.38 -0.27 -7.21
CA TYR A 13 -5.95 -1.39 -6.47
C TYR A 13 -7.10 -0.97 -5.54
N ARG A 14 -8.22 -0.60 -6.15
CA ARG A 14 -9.40 -0.05 -5.45
C ARG A 14 -10.12 -1.06 -4.56
N GLU A 15 -10.12 -2.32 -4.99
CA GLU A 15 -10.78 -3.44 -4.34
C GLU A 15 -9.92 -4.01 -3.20
N GLY A 16 -8.63 -3.62 -3.13
CA GLY A 16 -7.71 -4.07 -2.11
C GLY A 16 -8.09 -3.55 -0.74
N GLY A 17 -8.48 -4.47 0.14
CA GLY A 17 -8.90 -4.17 1.50
C GLY A 17 -7.87 -3.34 2.26
N GLY A 18 -8.27 -2.15 2.73
CA GLY A 18 -7.42 -1.27 3.54
C GLY A 18 -6.34 -0.50 2.79
N ASN A 19 -6.00 -0.85 1.53
CA ASN A 19 -4.87 -0.26 0.81
C ASN A 19 -4.93 1.25 0.67
N PHE A 20 -6.09 1.81 0.30
CA PHE A 20 -6.26 3.26 0.19
C PHE A 20 -6.02 4.00 1.52
N SER A 21 -6.37 3.36 2.64
CA SER A 21 -6.26 3.98 3.97
C SER A 21 -4.80 4.20 4.38
N VAL A 22 -3.85 3.42 3.87
CA VAL A 22 -2.44 3.51 4.27
C VAL A 22 -1.83 4.86 3.88
N PRO A 23 -1.68 5.23 2.59
CA PRO A 23 -1.15 6.53 2.21
C PRO A 23 -2.05 7.71 2.61
N LEU A 24 -3.36 7.50 2.73
CA LEU A 24 -4.28 8.53 3.22
C LEU A 24 -3.89 8.99 4.64
N GLN A 25 -3.62 8.06 5.54
CA GLN A 25 -3.24 8.38 6.93
C GLN A 25 -1.93 9.17 7.01
N TRP A 26 -0.95 8.82 6.16
CA TRP A 26 0.29 9.58 6.03
C TRP A 26 0.01 11.02 5.58
N MET A 27 -0.77 11.20 4.52
CA MET A 27 -1.10 12.53 4.01
C MET A 27 -1.87 13.38 5.02
N LEU A 28 -2.86 12.81 5.71
CA LEU A 28 -3.62 13.52 6.74
C LEU A 28 -2.73 13.90 7.94
N GLY A 29 -1.80 13.03 8.33
CA GLY A 29 -0.79 13.32 9.35
C GLY A 29 0.10 14.50 8.95
N LEU A 30 0.71 14.45 7.76
CA LEU A 30 1.56 15.51 7.23
C LEU A 30 0.82 16.86 7.12
N GLN A 31 -0.45 16.83 6.68
CA GLN A 31 -1.28 18.03 6.60
C GLN A 31 -1.53 18.65 7.98
N ARG A 32 -1.77 17.84 9.02
CA ARG A 32 -1.99 18.33 10.40
C ARG A 32 -0.74 18.86 11.05
N LEU A 33 0.43 18.32 10.67
CA LEU A 33 1.73 18.89 11.01
C LEU A 33 2.02 20.20 10.24
N LYS A 34 1.09 20.64 9.37
CA LYS A 34 1.19 21.84 8.54
C LYS A 34 2.39 21.80 7.59
N LEU A 35 2.79 20.60 7.18
CA LEU A 35 3.87 20.39 6.23
C LEU A 35 3.35 20.53 4.79
N ASP A 36 4.23 21.00 3.91
CA ASP A 36 3.98 21.09 2.48
C ASP A 36 4.13 19.70 1.85
N ALA A 37 3.04 18.92 1.88
CA ALA A 37 3.02 17.54 1.42
C ALA A 37 2.21 17.35 0.14
N ILE A 38 2.75 16.55 -0.78
CA ILE A 38 2.13 16.17 -2.05
C ILE A 38 2.10 14.64 -2.14
N TRP A 39 0.92 14.07 -2.40
CA TRP A 39 0.78 12.66 -2.74
C TRP A 39 1.13 12.44 -4.21
N LEU A 40 2.23 11.74 -4.48
CA LEU A 40 2.62 11.33 -5.81
C LEU A 40 2.17 9.89 -6.07
N GLU A 41 1.09 9.72 -6.82
CA GLU A 41 0.47 8.41 -7.08
C GLU A 41 0.81 7.91 -8.48
N LEU A 42 1.47 6.75 -8.59
CA LEU A 42 1.72 6.10 -9.88
C LEU A 42 0.53 5.23 -10.29
N LEU A 43 0.09 5.38 -11.53
CA LEU A 43 -0.88 4.50 -12.17
C LEU A 43 -0.37 4.04 -13.54
N PRO A 44 0.19 2.81 -13.63
CA PRO A 44 0.50 2.19 -14.92
C PRO A 44 -0.79 1.93 -15.70
N ALA A 45 -0.76 2.19 -17.00
CA ALA A 45 -1.87 1.92 -17.89
C ALA A 45 -2.11 0.42 -18.07
N THR A 46 -3.37 0.05 -18.28
CA THR A 46 -3.76 -1.30 -18.70
C THR A 46 -4.33 -1.26 -20.12
N ASP A 47 -4.55 -2.43 -20.71
CA ASP A 47 -5.18 -2.54 -22.04
C ASP A 47 -6.66 -2.08 -22.01
N ASP A 48 -7.30 -2.07 -20.82
CA ASP A 48 -8.64 -1.50 -20.63
C ASP A 48 -8.55 -0.01 -20.25
N VAL A 49 -8.55 0.83 -21.29
CA VAL A 49 -8.58 2.30 -21.14
C VAL A 49 -9.78 2.78 -20.33
N ALA A 50 -10.94 2.12 -20.43
CA ALA A 50 -12.12 2.51 -19.69
C ALA A 50 -11.96 2.20 -18.19
N ALA A 51 -11.35 1.07 -17.84
CA ALA A 51 -10.97 0.76 -16.45
C ALA A 51 -10.00 1.78 -15.88
N ASP A 52 -8.97 2.16 -16.63
CA ASP A 52 -8.02 3.19 -16.20
C ASP A 52 -8.71 4.52 -15.92
N GLN A 53 -9.62 4.95 -16.80
CA GLN A 53 -10.41 6.17 -16.56
C GLN A 53 -11.31 6.04 -15.33
N ARG A 54 -11.90 4.86 -15.06
CA ARG A 54 -12.67 4.60 -13.83
C ARG A 54 -11.78 4.66 -12.58
N ARG A 55 -10.53 4.17 -12.64
CA ARG A 55 -9.54 4.25 -11.55
C ARG A 55 -9.16 5.70 -11.26
N ILE A 56 -8.79 6.46 -12.30
CA ILE A 56 -8.45 7.88 -12.20
C ILE A 56 -9.61 8.68 -11.59
N LYS A 57 -10.82 8.56 -12.14
CA LYS A 57 -12.00 9.29 -11.63
C LYS A 57 -12.30 8.93 -10.17
N ASN A 58 -12.12 7.67 -9.78
CA ASN A 58 -12.30 7.26 -8.38
C ASN A 58 -11.26 7.93 -7.47
N PHE A 59 -9.98 7.88 -7.83
CA PHE A 59 -8.91 8.50 -7.07
C PHE A 59 -9.13 10.00 -6.90
N GLN A 60 -9.51 10.72 -7.96
CA GLN A 60 -9.83 12.15 -7.90
C GLN A 60 -10.98 12.45 -6.92
N ARG A 61 -12.05 11.65 -6.95
CA ARG A 61 -13.16 11.79 -5.99
C ARG A 61 -12.70 11.56 -4.55
N GLN A 62 -11.84 10.57 -4.31
CA GLN A 62 -11.29 10.32 -2.97
C GLN A 62 -10.43 11.50 -2.49
N MET A 63 -9.58 12.05 -3.36
CA MET A 63 -8.76 13.22 -3.03
C MET A 63 -9.64 14.43 -2.67
N GLN A 64 -10.74 14.65 -3.40
CA GLN A 64 -11.72 15.69 -3.05
C GLN A 64 -12.41 15.43 -1.72
N ALA A 65 -12.92 14.21 -1.51
CA ALA A 65 -13.65 13.82 -0.30
C ALA A 65 -12.81 13.96 0.98
N HIS A 66 -11.49 13.80 0.87
CA HIS A 66 -10.56 13.92 2.00
C HIS A 66 -9.85 15.29 2.08
N GLY A 67 -10.27 16.30 1.30
CA GLY A 67 -9.69 17.65 1.37
C GLY A 67 -8.25 17.73 0.86
N LEU A 68 -7.86 16.79 0.00
CA LEU A 68 -6.54 16.70 -0.65
C LEU A 68 -6.56 17.24 -2.09
N ALA A 69 -7.65 17.90 -2.51
CA ALA A 69 -7.69 18.59 -3.79
C ALA A 69 -6.52 19.59 -3.90
N GLY A 70 -5.72 19.47 -4.96
CA GLY A 70 -4.49 20.27 -5.16
C GLY A 70 -3.26 19.81 -4.38
N ARG A 71 -3.35 18.74 -3.56
CA ARG A 71 -2.22 18.15 -2.82
C ARG A 71 -1.82 16.77 -3.33
N TYR A 72 -2.12 16.48 -4.59
CA TYR A 72 -1.73 15.24 -5.23
C TYR A 72 -1.33 15.46 -6.69
N CYS A 73 -0.49 14.57 -7.19
CA CYS A 73 -0.24 14.39 -8.61
C CYS A 73 -0.33 12.89 -8.92
N LEU A 74 -1.33 12.48 -9.69
CA LEU A 74 -1.41 11.12 -10.23
C LEU A 74 -0.65 11.09 -11.55
N LEU A 75 0.38 10.24 -11.60
CA LEU A 75 1.23 9.99 -12.75
C LEU A 75 0.69 8.79 -13.54
N TYR A 76 -0.06 9.09 -14.60
CA TYR A 76 -0.57 8.06 -15.50
C TYR A 76 0.48 7.74 -16.57
N GLN A 77 0.95 6.49 -16.58
CA GLN A 77 2.05 6.04 -17.43
C GLN A 77 1.53 5.09 -18.51
N LYS A 78 1.58 5.52 -19.77
CA LYS A 78 1.13 4.74 -20.93
C LYS A 78 2.20 4.78 -22.03
N PRO A 79 2.79 3.64 -22.43
CA PRO A 79 2.58 2.29 -21.88
C PRO A 79 3.10 2.15 -20.45
N ALA A 80 2.65 1.12 -19.73
CA ALA A 80 3.22 0.77 -18.42
C ALA A 80 4.72 0.41 -18.57
N SER A 81 5.53 0.83 -17.61
CA SER A 81 6.97 0.56 -17.59
C SER A 81 7.51 0.63 -16.16
N ASP A 82 8.47 -0.22 -15.83
CA ASP A 82 9.19 -0.15 -14.56
C ASP A 82 10.03 1.14 -14.43
N THR A 83 10.36 1.79 -15.55
CA THR A 83 11.10 3.06 -15.57
C THR A 83 10.17 4.25 -15.49
N HIS A 84 10.40 5.14 -14.54
CA HIS A 84 9.54 6.30 -14.34
C HIS A 84 10.11 7.55 -14.98
N ASP A 85 9.90 7.69 -16.30
CA ASP A 85 10.18 8.94 -17.00
C ASP A 85 8.98 9.89 -16.89
N LEU A 86 9.19 10.99 -16.17
CA LEU A 86 8.17 12.02 -15.97
C LEU A 86 7.75 12.67 -17.30
N GLU A 87 8.63 12.75 -18.30
CA GLU A 87 8.30 13.37 -19.58
C GLU A 87 7.28 12.54 -20.36
N ALA A 88 7.38 11.21 -20.30
CA ALA A 88 6.43 10.29 -20.91
C ALA A 88 5.11 10.13 -20.12
N MET A 89 5.03 10.63 -18.87
CA MET A 89 3.86 10.48 -18.02
C MET A 89 2.89 11.66 -18.11
N ARG A 90 1.59 11.35 -18.00
CA ARG A 90 0.54 12.36 -17.86
C ARG A 90 0.26 12.63 -16.38
N CYS A 91 0.41 13.90 -15.98
CA CYS A 91 0.07 14.36 -14.64
C CYS A 91 -1.43 14.70 -14.53
N ILE A 92 -2.08 14.30 -13.44
CA ILE A 92 -3.50 14.55 -13.14
C ILE A 92 -3.63 15.06 -11.71
N GLY A 93 -4.44 16.10 -11.50
CA GLY A 93 -4.47 16.85 -10.25
C GLY A 93 -3.57 18.07 -10.39
N MET A 94 -2.38 18.03 -9.81
CA MET A 94 -1.33 19.00 -10.08
C MET A 94 -0.82 18.88 -11.53
N SER A 95 -0.55 20.03 -12.17
CA SER A 95 0.02 20.04 -13.53
C SER A 95 1.50 19.63 -13.52
N LYS A 96 2.00 19.15 -14.67
CA LYS A 96 3.42 18.81 -14.82
C LYS A 96 4.33 20.02 -14.52
N ARG A 97 3.93 21.22 -14.96
CA ARG A 97 4.68 22.47 -14.70
C ARG A 97 4.80 22.76 -13.20
N GLU A 98 3.69 22.66 -12.46
CA GLU A 98 3.71 22.88 -11.01
C GLU A 98 4.56 21.82 -10.31
N LEU A 99 4.47 20.55 -10.72
CA LEU A 99 5.30 19.48 -10.17
C LEU A 99 6.80 19.75 -10.41
N LEU A 100 7.17 20.15 -11.63
CA LEU A 100 8.55 20.52 -11.96
C LEU A 100 9.04 21.72 -11.15
N GLU A 101 8.18 22.71 -10.88
CA GLU A 101 8.51 23.85 -10.02
C GLU A 101 8.82 23.39 -8.58
N ARG A 102 8.06 22.42 -8.05
CA ARG A 102 8.31 21.86 -6.71
C ARG A 102 9.67 21.16 -6.61
N PHE A 103 10.16 20.55 -7.70
CA PHE A 103 11.49 19.93 -7.74
C PHE A 103 12.65 20.91 -7.75
N ARG A 104 12.42 22.21 -8.00
CA ARG A 104 13.48 23.22 -7.94
C ARG A 104 13.88 23.58 -6.51
N GLY A 105 13.02 23.32 -5.53
CA GLY A 105 13.31 23.53 -4.11
C GLY A 105 13.81 22.25 -3.43
N PRO A 106 14.14 22.33 -2.13
CA PRO A 106 14.51 21.15 -1.35
C PRO A 106 13.36 20.15 -1.26
N THR A 107 13.65 18.87 -1.51
CA THR A 107 12.63 17.81 -1.58
C THR A 107 12.99 16.57 -0.75
N ILE A 108 11.97 16.01 -0.10
CA ILE A 108 12.01 14.66 0.49
C ILE A 108 11.00 13.78 -0.23
N LEU A 109 11.41 12.56 -0.56
CA LEU A 109 10.50 11.48 -0.95
C LEU A 109 10.38 10.47 0.19
N LEU A 110 9.16 10.27 0.67
CA LEU A 110 8.74 9.13 1.47
C LEU A 110 8.17 8.09 0.50
N ASN A 111 8.99 7.13 0.07
CA ASN A 111 8.66 6.17 -0.99
C ASN A 111 8.04 4.91 -0.38
N LEU A 112 6.71 4.83 -0.36
CA LEU A 112 6.00 3.69 0.21
C LEU A 112 6.16 2.46 -0.67
N ALA A 113 6.67 1.36 -0.11
CA ALA A 113 6.82 0.08 -0.79
C ALA A 113 7.51 0.20 -2.18
N TYR A 114 8.58 1.00 -2.25
CA TYR A 114 9.34 1.28 -3.48
C TYR A 114 8.52 1.86 -4.65
N SER A 115 7.37 2.48 -4.43
CA SER A 115 6.43 2.82 -5.51
C SER A 115 6.93 3.77 -6.60
N ILE A 116 7.95 4.58 -6.35
CA ILE A 116 8.55 5.49 -7.33
C ILE A 116 9.97 5.00 -7.67
N HIS A 117 10.24 4.78 -8.95
CA HIS A 117 11.50 4.28 -9.49
C HIS A 117 12.30 5.38 -10.24
N PRO A 118 13.59 5.13 -10.53
CA PRO A 118 14.36 5.96 -11.46
C PRO A 118 13.75 6.00 -12.89
N PRO A 119 14.00 7.07 -13.67
CA PRO A 119 14.78 8.24 -13.32
C PRO A 119 14.05 9.27 -12.44
N LEU A 120 12.72 9.23 -12.31
CA LEU A 120 11.96 10.18 -11.48
C LEU A 120 12.42 10.19 -10.03
N LEU A 121 12.67 9.02 -9.43
CA LEU A 121 13.19 8.92 -8.07
C LEU A 121 14.48 9.74 -7.87
N LEU A 122 15.33 9.88 -8.88
CA LEU A 122 16.59 10.61 -8.75
C LEU A 122 16.43 12.13 -8.71
N LYS A 123 15.22 12.65 -8.99
CA LYS A 123 14.91 14.09 -8.89
C LYS A 123 14.77 14.58 -7.45
N PHE A 124 14.62 13.67 -6.48
CA PHE A 124 14.45 14.03 -5.07
C PHE A 124 15.79 14.13 -4.36
N GLU A 125 15.99 15.20 -3.58
CA GLU A 125 17.22 15.45 -2.84
C GLU A 125 17.44 14.42 -1.73
N ARG A 126 16.38 14.13 -0.95
CA ARG A 126 16.37 13.09 0.07
C ARG A 126 15.32 12.05 -0.25
N ARG A 127 15.65 10.78 -0.01
CA ARG A 127 14.89 9.61 -0.49
C ARG A 127 14.87 8.57 0.61
N VAL A 128 13.70 8.39 1.19
CA VAL A 128 13.43 7.47 2.29
C VAL A 128 12.61 6.32 1.73
N PHE A 129 13.13 5.11 1.79
CA PHE A 129 12.38 3.90 1.52
C PHE A 129 11.51 3.60 2.74
N CYS A 130 10.20 3.45 2.55
CA CYS A 130 9.28 3.08 3.62
C CYS A 130 8.71 1.69 3.34
N ASP A 131 9.27 0.68 3.99
CA ASP A 131 8.80 -0.70 3.99
C ASP A 131 7.52 -0.83 4.82
N LEU A 132 6.46 -1.28 4.16
CA LEU A 132 5.13 -1.51 4.72
C LEU A 132 4.77 -3.00 4.73
N ASP A 133 5.63 -3.86 4.21
CA ASP A 133 5.44 -5.30 4.03
C ASP A 133 6.69 -6.02 4.54
N PRO A 134 6.97 -5.93 5.86
CA PRO A 134 8.18 -6.47 6.44
C PRO A 134 8.20 -7.98 6.22
N SER A 135 9.38 -8.51 5.88
CA SER A 135 9.67 -9.83 5.30
C SER A 135 9.87 -9.82 3.78
N GLU A 136 8.82 -9.64 2.96
CA GLU A 136 8.90 -9.76 1.50
C GLU A 136 10.02 -8.90 0.92
N ILE A 137 10.06 -7.62 1.32
CA ILE A 137 11.10 -6.66 0.91
C ILE A 137 12.49 -7.16 1.27
N PHE A 138 12.69 -7.71 2.48
CA PHE A 138 14.01 -8.19 2.92
C PHE A 138 14.50 -9.35 2.06
N TYR A 139 13.61 -10.30 1.73
CA TYR A 139 13.95 -11.43 0.87
C TYR A 139 14.19 -11.00 -0.57
N TRP A 140 13.32 -10.18 -1.16
CA TRP A 140 13.53 -9.70 -2.52
C TRP A 140 14.81 -8.86 -2.64
N MET A 141 15.14 -8.06 -1.65
CA MET A 141 16.40 -7.29 -1.64
C MET A 141 17.66 -8.15 -1.63
N THR A 142 17.57 -9.46 -1.33
CA THR A 142 18.69 -10.40 -1.51
C THR A 142 18.89 -10.87 -2.94
N LYS A 143 17.86 -10.71 -3.79
CA LYS A 143 17.82 -11.26 -5.15
C LYS A 143 17.77 -10.17 -6.23
N MET A 144 17.26 -8.99 -5.91
CA MET A 144 17.05 -7.92 -6.87
C MET A 144 17.19 -6.52 -6.27
N GLU A 145 17.38 -5.54 -7.16
CA GLU A 145 17.36 -4.12 -6.80
C GLU A 145 15.91 -3.65 -6.59
N LEU A 146 15.60 -3.31 -5.35
CA LEU A 146 14.40 -2.63 -4.86
C LEU A 146 14.76 -1.30 -4.19
N GLY A 147 15.69 -0.55 -4.77
CA GLY A 147 16.03 0.80 -4.31
C GLY A 147 17.15 0.89 -3.29
N GLN A 148 17.83 -0.21 -2.96
CA GLN A 148 19.02 -0.24 -2.09
C GLN A 148 20.10 0.74 -2.59
N SER A 149 20.26 0.82 -3.92
CA SER A 149 21.26 1.64 -4.59
C SER A 149 20.82 3.11 -4.72
N TYR A 150 19.54 3.41 -4.51
CA TYR A 150 18.98 4.72 -4.81
C TYR A 150 18.45 5.49 -3.61
N HIS A 151 18.08 4.84 -2.51
CA HIS A 151 17.60 5.52 -1.30
C HIS A 151 18.73 5.87 -0.34
N HIS A 152 18.52 6.91 0.46
CA HIS A 152 19.46 7.35 1.48
C HIS A 152 19.12 6.79 2.87
N GLU A 153 17.84 6.54 3.12
CA GLU A 153 17.35 6.02 4.39
C GLU A 153 16.34 4.89 4.16
N PHE A 154 16.31 3.93 5.08
CA PHE A 154 15.44 2.76 5.03
C PHE A 154 14.66 2.64 6.32
N TRP A 155 13.34 2.76 6.21
CA TRP A 155 12.42 2.71 7.35
C TRP A 155 11.49 1.52 7.17
N THR A 156 11.15 0.81 8.24
CA THR A 156 10.28 -0.38 8.19
C THR A 156 9.29 -0.43 9.35
N ILE A 157 8.10 -0.95 9.09
CA ILE A 157 7.15 -1.34 10.15
C ILE A 157 7.49 -2.70 10.79
N GLY A 158 8.54 -3.39 10.32
CA GLY A 158 9.08 -4.61 10.90
C GLY A 158 9.79 -4.35 12.23
N LEU A 159 9.00 -4.12 13.29
CA LEU A 159 9.51 -3.71 14.61
C LEU A 159 10.54 -4.68 15.21
N ASN A 160 10.48 -5.95 14.82
CA ASN A 160 11.35 -7.01 15.32
C ASN A 160 12.63 -7.19 14.50
N VAL A 161 12.90 -6.36 13.49
CA VAL A 161 14.07 -6.53 12.59
C VAL A 161 15.41 -6.58 13.34
N HIS A 162 15.49 -5.89 14.48
CA HIS A 162 16.69 -5.84 15.35
C HIS A 162 16.65 -6.86 16.50
N GLY A 163 15.60 -7.69 16.59
CA GLY A 163 15.48 -8.73 17.59
C GLY A 163 16.55 -9.82 17.40
N GLY A 164 17.09 -10.35 18.50
CA GLY A 164 18.11 -11.41 18.44
C GLY A 164 17.60 -12.74 17.87
N ASP A 165 16.29 -12.94 17.87
CA ASP A 165 15.56 -14.08 17.29
C ASP A 165 15.00 -13.78 15.89
N CYS A 166 15.28 -12.60 15.32
CA CYS A 166 14.85 -12.23 13.98
C CYS A 166 15.51 -13.14 12.92
N GLN A 167 14.68 -13.87 12.17
CA GLN A 167 15.13 -14.82 11.14
C GLN A 167 15.15 -14.22 9.73
N LEU A 168 14.88 -12.91 9.60
CA LEU A 168 14.97 -12.25 8.31
C LEU A 168 16.42 -12.30 7.77
N PRO A 169 16.60 -12.28 6.44
CA PRO A 169 17.91 -12.18 5.85
C PRO A 169 18.71 -11.01 6.43
N LYS A 170 19.99 -11.24 6.72
CA LYS A 170 20.89 -10.18 7.17
C LYS A 170 20.98 -9.11 6.09
N SER A 171 20.74 -7.87 6.47
CA SER A 171 20.83 -6.71 5.58
C SER A 171 22.03 -5.85 5.97
N ALA A 172 22.78 -5.36 4.98
CA ALA A 172 23.81 -4.33 5.21
C ALA A 172 23.20 -2.93 5.41
N LEU A 173 21.89 -2.78 5.16
CA LEU A 173 21.18 -1.52 5.31
C LEU A 173 20.86 -1.26 6.78
N THR A 174 20.95 0.01 7.19
CA THR A 174 20.50 0.44 8.52
C THR A 174 19.00 0.74 8.49
N TRP A 175 18.20 -0.17 9.04
CA TRP A 175 16.75 -0.05 9.10
C TRP A 175 16.30 0.72 10.34
N LYS A 176 15.57 1.82 10.13
CA LYS A 176 14.85 2.53 11.21
C LYS A 176 13.46 1.93 11.38
N THR A 177 13.12 1.48 12.57
CA THR A 177 11.78 0.94 12.85
C THR A 177 10.80 2.06 13.19
N PHE A 178 9.55 1.90 12.75
CA PHE A 178 8.45 2.77 13.15
C PHE A 178 7.15 1.98 13.23
N TYR A 179 6.19 2.44 14.03
CA TYR A 179 4.90 1.78 14.12
C TYR A 179 4.04 2.06 12.88
N PRO A 180 3.23 1.09 12.41
CA PRO A 180 2.17 1.38 11.44
C PRO A 180 1.34 2.57 11.89
N LEU A 181 1.16 3.56 11.01
CA LEU A 181 0.44 4.77 11.36
C LEU A 181 -1.06 4.49 11.49
N VAL A 182 -1.64 4.95 12.60
CA VAL A 182 -3.08 4.97 12.82
C VAL A 182 -3.54 6.41 13.04
N ASP A 183 -4.31 6.94 12.09
CA ASP A 183 -4.90 8.27 12.20
C ASP A 183 -6.08 8.23 13.17
N THR A 184 -5.87 8.67 14.41
CA THR A 184 -6.90 8.64 15.47
C THR A 184 -8.08 9.61 15.26
N LYS A 185 -7.99 10.56 14.32
CA LYS A 185 -9.14 11.40 13.94
C LYS A 185 -10.01 10.74 12.88
N LEU A 186 -9.40 9.94 12.00
CA LEU A 186 -10.07 9.12 10.99
C LEU A 186 -10.62 7.83 11.61
N PHE A 187 -9.77 7.07 12.30
CA PHE A 187 -10.10 5.86 13.05
C PHE A 187 -10.59 6.23 14.44
N ARG A 188 -11.88 6.56 14.52
CA ARG A 188 -12.54 6.83 15.80
C ARG A 188 -13.04 5.54 16.42
N PRO A 189 -12.89 5.36 17.74
CA PRO A 189 -13.53 4.26 18.45
C PRO A 189 -15.02 4.17 18.11
N GLN A 190 -15.47 2.98 17.75
CA GLN A 190 -16.88 2.70 17.52
C GLN A 190 -17.46 1.95 18.73
N PRO A 191 -18.74 2.17 19.07
CA PRO A 191 -19.38 1.39 20.11
C PRO A 191 -19.38 -0.09 19.75
N ARG A 192 -19.24 -0.94 20.77
CA ARG A 192 -19.28 -2.39 20.59
C ARG A 192 -20.62 -2.80 19.94
N PRO A 193 -20.60 -3.67 18.90
CA PRO A 193 -21.84 -4.21 18.34
C PRO A 193 -22.71 -4.89 19.40
N ARG A 194 -24.05 -4.74 19.27
CA ARG A 194 -25.02 -5.37 20.19
C ARG A 194 -24.99 -6.90 20.17
N THR A 195 -24.67 -7.47 19.02
CA THR A 195 -24.47 -8.92 18.84
C THR A 195 -22.99 -9.22 18.69
N PRO A 196 -22.46 -10.31 19.28
CA PRO A 196 -21.08 -10.72 19.04
C PRO A 196 -20.81 -10.82 17.54
N LYS A 197 -19.80 -10.11 17.08
CA LYS A 197 -19.46 -10.02 15.66
C LYS A 197 -17.95 -9.93 15.50
N PHE A 198 -17.40 -10.79 14.66
CA PHE A 198 -16.06 -10.68 14.13
C PHE A 198 -16.14 -10.25 12.66
N THR A 199 -15.33 -9.26 12.29
CA THR A 199 -15.18 -8.88 10.89
C THR A 199 -13.77 -8.44 10.59
N THR A 200 -13.34 -8.66 9.35
CA THR A 200 -12.03 -8.25 8.85
C THR A 200 -12.16 -7.80 7.39
N VAL A 201 -11.20 -6.99 6.96
CA VAL A 201 -11.07 -6.51 5.58
C VAL A 201 -9.68 -6.90 5.08
N GLY A 202 -9.58 -7.34 3.83
CA GLY A 202 -8.28 -7.71 3.28
C GLY A 202 -8.33 -8.30 1.88
N GLN A 203 -7.26 -9.01 1.54
CA GLN A 203 -7.07 -9.67 0.26
C GLN A 203 -6.90 -11.17 0.50
N TRP A 204 -7.70 -11.99 -0.18
CA TRP A 204 -7.72 -13.43 0.11
C TRP A 204 -6.52 -14.16 -0.49
N TYR A 205 -6.27 -13.91 -1.77
CA TYR A 205 -5.16 -14.49 -2.52
C TYR A 205 -4.00 -13.52 -2.62
N TRP A 206 -2.78 -14.04 -2.57
CA TRP A 206 -1.58 -13.28 -2.85
C TRP A 206 -0.94 -13.85 -4.12
N GLY A 207 -0.68 -12.98 -5.09
CA GLY A 207 -0.12 -13.35 -6.39
C GLY A 207 1.39 -13.12 -6.50
N GLY A 208 2.04 -12.73 -5.41
CA GLY A 208 3.49 -12.56 -5.36
C GLY A 208 4.21 -13.90 -5.21
N ALA A 209 5.54 -13.84 -5.31
CA ALA A 209 6.42 -14.96 -5.03
C ALA A 209 7.65 -14.44 -4.29
N VAL A 210 7.98 -15.06 -3.17
CA VAL A 210 9.16 -14.74 -2.36
C VAL A 210 9.91 -16.05 -2.13
N GLU A 211 11.20 -16.08 -2.48
CA GLU A 211 12.05 -17.22 -2.18
C GLU A 211 12.52 -17.14 -0.72
N VAL A 212 12.15 -18.12 0.10
CA VAL A 212 12.55 -18.27 1.50
C VAL A 212 13.28 -19.59 1.66
N ALA A 213 14.60 -19.53 1.89
CA ALA A 213 15.45 -20.72 2.08
C ALA A 213 15.33 -21.76 0.94
N GLY A 214 15.16 -21.31 -0.31
CA GLY A 214 15.03 -22.15 -1.50
C GLY A 214 13.59 -22.55 -1.85
N GLU A 215 12.61 -22.19 -1.03
CA GLU A 215 11.19 -22.48 -1.23
C GLU A 215 10.38 -21.23 -1.58
N PHE A 216 9.19 -21.40 -2.18
CA PHE A 216 8.24 -20.32 -2.45
C PHE A 216 6.95 -20.52 -1.65
N PRO A 217 6.92 -20.16 -0.36
CA PRO A 217 5.75 -20.37 0.47
C PRO A 217 4.55 -19.53 0.00
N ASP A 218 3.35 -20.08 0.16
CA ASP A 218 2.10 -19.34 -0.03
C ASP A 218 1.88 -18.39 1.16
N LEU A 219 2.03 -17.09 0.93
CA LEU A 219 1.84 -16.03 1.93
C LEU A 219 0.42 -15.43 1.91
N SER A 220 -0.51 -16.07 1.20
CA SER A 220 -1.89 -15.60 1.08
C SER A 220 -2.67 -15.67 2.40
N LYS A 221 -3.72 -14.83 2.50
CA LYS A 221 -4.65 -14.94 3.62
C LYS A 221 -5.46 -16.22 3.57
N LYS A 222 -5.67 -16.82 2.39
CA LYS A 222 -6.28 -18.15 2.26
C LYS A 222 -5.53 -19.17 3.13
N LEU A 223 -4.22 -19.31 2.97
CA LEU A 223 -3.43 -20.24 3.80
C LEU A 223 -3.43 -19.82 5.26
N ALA A 224 -3.19 -18.54 5.54
CA ALA A 224 -3.10 -18.04 6.92
C ALA A 224 -4.42 -18.17 7.71
N PHE A 225 -5.57 -18.12 7.03
CA PHE A 225 -6.89 -18.27 7.65
C PHE A 225 -7.33 -19.71 7.83
N GLU A 226 -6.70 -20.68 7.18
CA GLU A 226 -7.11 -22.10 7.20
C GLU A 226 -7.36 -22.64 8.63
N PRO A 227 -6.49 -22.39 9.63
CA PRO A 227 -6.70 -22.86 11.01
C PRO A 227 -7.93 -22.24 11.70
N TYR A 228 -8.41 -21.10 11.20
CA TYR A 228 -9.48 -20.30 11.78
C TYR A 228 -10.83 -20.53 11.07
N LEU A 229 -10.86 -21.25 9.95
CA LEU A 229 -12.07 -21.38 9.15
C LEU A 229 -13.23 -22.09 9.88
N GLY A 230 -12.92 -22.92 10.88
CA GLY A 230 -13.94 -23.56 11.74
C GLY A 230 -14.43 -22.70 12.91
N LEU A 231 -13.99 -21.45 13.05
CA LEU A 231 -14.43 -20.58 14.16
C LEU A 231 -15.96 -20.37 14.22
N PRO A 232 -16.70 -20.18 13.11
CA PRO A 232 -18.14 -19.96 13.17
C PRO A 232 -18.91 -21.13 13.81
N SER A 233 -18.48 -22.38 13.60
CA SER A 233 -19.11 -23.54 14.22
C SER A 233 -18.76 -23.69 15.71
N ARG A 234 -17.64 -23.10 16.16
CA ARG A 234 -17.21 -23.15 17.56
C ARG A 234 -17.86 -22.06 18.42
N VAL A 235 -18.34 -20.99 17.81
CA VAL A 235 -18.99 -19.85 18.48
C VAL A 235 -20.27 -19.45 17.73
N PRO A 236 -21.31 -20.31 17.74
CA PRO A 236 -22.52 -20.11 16.93
C PRO A 236 -23.32 -18.87 17.29
N GLU A 237 -23.13 -18.31 18.50
CA GLU A 237 -23.76 -17.07 18.95
C GLU A 237 -23.16 -15.80 18.31
N ALA A 238 -22.01 -15.92 17.63
CA ALA A 238 -21.32 -14.81 16.98
C ALA A 238 -21.51 -14.80 15.47
N LYS A 239 -21.54 -13.60 14.88
CA LYS A 239 -21.53 -13.40 13.43
C LYS A 239 -20.11 -13.25 12.91
N PHE A 240 -19.76 -14.00 11.87
CA PHE A 240 -18.43 -13.98 11.27
C PHE A 240 -18.51 -13.45 9.84
N GLU A 241 -17.90 -12.29 9.59
CA GLU A 241 -17.92 -11.61 8.29
C GLU A 241 -16.52 -11.44 7.71
N LEU A 242 -16.31 -11.89 6.47
CA LEU A 242 -15.08 -11.66 5.71
C LEU A 242 -15.35 -10.65 4.59
N ALA A 243 -14.88 -9.42 4.75
CA ALA A 243 -14.81 -8.42 3.68
C ALA A 243 -13.46 -8.57 2.95
N MET A 244 -13.24 -9.75 2.39
CA MET A 244 -12.02 -10.09 1.68
C MET A 244 -12.24 -9.93 0.18
N ASN A 245 -11.27 -9.36 -0.52
CA ASN A 245 -11.30 -9.30 -1.96
C ASN A 245 -11.17 -10.72 -2.54
N ILE A 246 -12.32 -11.27 -2.92
CA ILE A 246 -12.53 -12.59 -3.52
C ILE A 246 -13.45 -12.38 -4.71
N SER A 247 -13.06 -12.89 -5.89
CA SER A 247 -13.86 -12.73 -7.10
C SER A 247 -15.27 -13.36 -6.94
N ALA A 248 -16.28 -12.83 -7.63
CA ALA A 248 -17.66 -13.28 -7.44
C ALA A 248 -17.89 -14.76 -7.80
N GLY A 249 -17.14 -15.27 -8.80
CA GLY A 249 -17.20 -16.66 -9.25
C GLY A 249 -16.21 -17.59 -8.55
N ASP A 250 -15.57 -17.15 -7.48
CA ASP A 250 -14.55 -17.95 -6.80
C ASP A 250 -15.18 -19.06 -5.94
N PRO A 251 -14.78 -20.33 -6.10
CA PRO A 251 -15.33 -21.44 -5.32
C PRO A 251 -15.04 -21.33 -3.81
N GLU A 252 -14.02 -20.56 -3.40
CA GLU A 252 -13.78 -20.32 -1.97
C GLU A 252 -14.96 -19.59 -1.30
N ARG A 253 -15.74 -18.79 -2.04
CA ARG A 253 -16.95 -18.15 -1.48
C ARG A 253 -17.93 -19.20 -0.95
N GLU A 254 -18.20 -20.24 -1.73
CA GLU A 254 -19.09 -21.31 -1.33
C GLU A 254 -18.52 -22.15 -0.18
N ARG A 255 -17.20 -22.41 -0.20
CA ARG A 255 -16.52 -23.14 0.88
C ARG A 255 -16.66 -22.37 2.21
N LEU A 256 -16.35 -21.08 2.19
CA LEU A 256 -16.42 -20.20 3.36
C LEU A 256 -17.86 -20.07 3.88
N GLN A 257 -18.83 -19.93 2.99
CA GLN A 257 -20.26 -19.90 3.36
C GLN A 257 -20.72 -21.19 4.03
N ARG A 258 -20.32 -22.36 3.49
CA ARG A 258 -20.61 -23.66 4.11
C ARG A 258 -20.00 -23.81 5.51
N LEU A 259 -18.89 -23.12 5.76
CA LEU A 259 -18.23 -23.06 7.07
C LEU A 259 -18.80 -22.00 8.01
N GLY A 260 -19.88 -21.30 7.62
CA GLY A 260 -20.58 -20.32 8.44
C GLY A 260 -20.05 -18.89 8.33
N TRP A 261 -19.13 -18.61 7.39
CA TRP A 261 -18.66 -17.25 7.12
C TRP A 261 -19.59 -16.52 6.16
N LYS A 262 -19.94 -15.28 6.52
CA LYS A 262 -20.61 -14.37 5.59
C LYS A 262 -19.55 -13.58 4.80
N ILE A 263 -19.53 -13.75 3.49
CA ILE A 263 -18.69 -12.95 2.58
C ILE A 263 -19.41 -11.65 2.26
N VAL A 264 -18.69 -10.52 2.37
CA VAL A 264 -19.21 -9.15 2.14
C VAL A 264 -18.57 -8.54 0.91
#